data_AF-A0A3B6INV3-F1
#
_entry.id   AF-A0A3B6INV3-F1
#
_cell.length_a   1.000
_cell.length_b   1.000
_cell.length_c   1.000
_cell.angle_alpha   90.00
_cell.angle_beta   90.00
_cell.angle_gamma   90.00
#
_symmetry.space_group_name_H-M   'P 1'
#
loop_
_entity.id
_entity.type
_entity.pdbx_description
1 polymer ?
#
loop_
_entity_poly.entity_id
_entity_poly.type
_entity_poly.pdbx_seq_one_letter_code
_entity_poly.pdbx_strand_id
1 'polypeptide(L)'
;MAASSQTEESMMNYDSPACGGDVAETVIEDLPADVLSLVLRRLDGASLAALGCASSSFHDLATDPDTWRGLCLALWPSVAGLLDNSCCRGTGDGFHRALFADAFPFPATTAAAPGTVAPALPSRLVSAVDLHHKGVCIMSRVVETDTSSAWFLGSPFRVDALLQEGFSAASSITPAELTLSWLLLDPSSGRAVNASSRRPVSVDRSWLTGETVARFTVVLGGVALDAAVTCDDRFGHVREVSLCVEDGDGGGVSGRDGLAAVAAAMAAPRQGRGAEAEAQAARQYGEFVKGKSARKEWKARREGLVDLCCSGVGAAAFVGFLVMLTCR
;
A
#
# COMPACT_ATOMS: atom_id res chain seq x y z
N MET A 1 -34.57 -56.61 -83.42
CA MET A 1 -33.34 -56.23 -84.13
C MET A 1 -33.23 -54.71 -84.07
N ALA A 2 -32.47 -54.18 -83.11
CA ALA A 2 -31.96 -52.81 -83.14
C ALA A 2 -30.88 -52.73 -82.05
N ALA A 3 -29.65 -52.48 -82.49
CA ALA A 3 -28.44 -52.52 -81.71
C ALA A 3 -28.14 -51.16 -81.08
N SER A 4 -27.55 -51.19 -79.89
CA SER A 4 -26.91 -50.08 -79.21
C SER A 4 -25.74 -49.51 -80.02
N SER A 5 -25.57 -48.20 -79.98
CA SER A 5 -24.24 -47.57 -80.03
C SER A 5 -24.26 -46.29 -79.19
N GLN A 6 -23.31 -46.24 -78.26
CA GLN A 6 -23.01 -45.14 -77.34
C GLN A 6 -22.28 -44.02 -78.09
N THR A 7 -22.53 -42.77 -77.69
CA THR A 7 -21.65 -41.64 -77.98
C THR A 7 -21.34 -40.99 -76.63
N GLU A 8 -20.10 -41.12 -76.18
CA GLU A 8 -19.55 -40.42 -75.01
C GLU A 8 -19.14 -39.00 -75.42
N GLU A 9 -19.80 -37.98 -74.87
CA GLU A 9 -19.22 -36.64 -74.72
C GLU A 9 -18.95 -36.44 -73.22
N SER A 10 -17.70 -36.63 -72.80
CA SER A 10 -17.25 -36.27 -71.45
C SER A 10 -16.67 -34.86 -71.49
N MET A 11 -17.49 -33.90 -71.09
CA MET A 11 -17.08 -32.54 -70.74
C MET A 11 -16.67 -32.56 -69.26
N MET A 12 -15.36 -32.70 -68.99
CA MET A 12 -14.83 -32.61 -67.64
C MET A 12 -14.11 -31.28 -67.42
N ASN A 13 -14.67 -30.54 -66.46
CA ASN A 13 -14.27 -29.24 -65.93
C ASN A 13 -12.76 -29.09 -65.72
N TYR A 14 -12.25 -27.95 -66.18
CA TYR A 14 -11.03 -27.35 -65.64
C TYR A 14 -11.32 -26.77 -64.26
N ASP A 15 -11.16 -27.58 -63.21
CA ASP A 15 -11.02 -27.03 -61.85
C ASP A 15 -9.61 -26.44 -61.71
N SER A 16 -9.54 -25.12 -61.78
CA SER A 16 -8.37 -24.38 -61.28
C SER A 16 -8.33 -24.51 -59.76
N PRO A 17 -7.20 -24.87 -59.15
CA PRO A 17 -7.08 -24.77 -57.71
C PRO A 17 -7.08 -23.28 -57.35
N ALA A 18 -8.18 -22.82 -56.78
CA ALA A 18 -8.19 -21.58 -56.03
C ALA A 18 -7.15 -21.74 -54.91
N CYS A 19 -6.03 -21.01 -55.03
CA CYS A 19 -5.13 -20.78 -53.92
C CYS A 19 -5.86 -19.92 -52.88
N GLY A 20 -6.80 -20.53 -52.17
CA GLY A 20 -7.24 -20.08 -50.85
C GLY A 20 -6.09 -20.38 -49.90
N GLY A 21 -5.09 -19.51 -49.88
CA GLY A 21 -4.22 -19.43 -48.72
C GLY A 21 -5.09 -18.98 -47.57
N ASP A 22 -5.59 -19.92 -46.78
CA ASP A 22 -5.94 -19.64 -45.39
C ASP A 22 -4.67 -19.04 -44.79
N VAL A 23 -4.68 -17.72 -44.65
CA VAL A 23 -3.75 -17.07 -43.73
C VAL A 23 -4.19 -17.61 -42.38
N ALA A 24 -3.57 -18.69 -41.94
CA ALA A 24 -3.72 -19.19 -40.58
C ALA A 24 -3.39 -18.01 -39.68
N GLU A 25 -4.41 -17.39 -39.10
CA GLU A 25 -4.25 -16.37 -38.08
C GLU A 25 -3.53 -17.06 -36.93
N THR A 26 -2.22 -16.83 -36.83
CA THR A 26 -1.43 -17.32 -35.71
C THR A 26 -1.95 -16.61 -34.47
N VAL A 27 -2.61 -17.35 -33.60
CA VAL A 27 -3.08 -16.84 -32.32
C VAL A 27 -1.86 -16.77 -31.41
N ILE A 28 -1.84 -15.78 -30.50
CA ILE A 28 -0.72 -15.61 -29.56
C ILE A 28 -0.45 -16.88 -28.72
N GLU A 29 -1.46 -17.73 -28.53
CA GLU A 29 -1.35 -19.02 -27.82
C GLU A 29 -0.60 -20.09 -28.61
N ASP A 30 -0.41 -19.91 -29.92
CA ASP A 30 0.36 -20.83 -30.78
C ASP A 30 1.88 -20.66 -30.61
N LEU A 31 2.32 -19.64 -29.86
CA LEU A 31 3.71 -19.44 -29.53
C LEU A 31 4.21 -20.50 -28.53
N PRO A 32 5.47 -20.95 -28.64
CA PRO A 32 6.10 -21.80 -27.64
C PRO A 32 6.03 -21.20 -26.22
N ALA A 33 5.82 -22.05 -25.22
CA ALA A 33 5.62 -21.65 -23.83
C ALA A 33 6.82 -20.86 -23.23
N ASP A 34 8.04 -21.16 -23.67
CA ASP A 34 9.24 -20.42 -23.29
C ASP A 34 9.21 -18.98 -23.81
N VAL A 35 8.79 -18.75 -25.05
CA VAL A 35 8.62 -17.41 -25.64
C VAL A 35 7.51 -16.65 -24.92
N LEU A 36 6.37 -17.29 -24.65
CA LEU A 36 5.28 -16.68 -23.89
C LEU A 36 5.73 -16.30 -22.48
N SER A 37 6.49 -17.16 -21.79
CA SER A 37 7.01 -16.87 -20.45
C SER A 37 7.90 -15.60 -20.41
N LEU A 38 8.68 -15.35 -21.47
CA LEU A 38 9.52 -14.15 -21.59
C LEU A 38 8.68 -12.89 -21.72
N VAL A 39 7.56 -12.96 -22.46
CA VAL A 39 6.61 -11.84 -22.61
C VAL A 39 5.89 -11.59 -21.29
N LEU A 40 5.41 -12.64 -20.63
CA LEU A 40 4.65 -12.54 -19.38
C LEU A 40 5.48 -11.96 -18.23
N ARG A 41 6.78 -12.29 -18.18
CA ARG A 41 7.71 -11.71 -17.20
C ARG A 41 7.95 -10.20 -17.37
N ARG A 42 7.47 -9.59 -18.46
CA ARG A 42 7.54 -8.14 -18.70
C ARG A 42 6.27 -7.41 -18.31
N LEU A 43 5.18 -8.12 -18.04
CA LEU A 43 3.91 -7.54 -17.61
C LEU A 43 3.99 -7.15 -16.14
N ASP A 44 3.26 -6.10 -15.75
CA ASP A 44 3.02 -5.81 -14.35
C ASP A 44 2.06 -6.86 -13.76
N GLY A 45 2.08 -7.04 -12.44
CA GLY A 45 1.29 -8.10 -11.80
C GLY A 45 -0.22 -7.97 -12.03
N ALA A 46 -0.74 -6.76 -12.26
CA ALA A 46 -2.15 -6.56 -12.60
C ALA A 46 -2.47 -7.09 -14.01
N SER A 47 -1.66 -6.76 -15.01
CA SER A 47 -1.84 -7.28 -16.37
C SER A 47 -1.60 -8.79 -16.43
N LEU A 48 -0.64 -9.31 -15.67
CA LEU A 48 -0.38 -10.75 -15.57
C LEU A 48 -1.61 -11.50 -15.00
N ALA A 49 -2.20 -10.97 -13.93
CA ALA A 49 -3.42 -11.54 -13.35
C ALA A 49 -4.61 -11.48 -14.31
N ALA A 50 -4.80 -10.36 -15.00
CA ALA A 50 -5.89 -10.19 -15.97
C ALA A 50 -5.74 -11.15 -17.16
N LEU A 51 -4.51 -11.32 -17.65
CA LEU A 51 -4.20 -12.19 -18.77
C LEU A 51 -4.34 -13.68 -18.37
N GLY A 52 -3.99 -14.05 -17.13
CA GLY A 52 -4.28 -15.38 -16.58
C GLY A 52 -5.76 -15.70 -16.41
N CYS A 53 -6.66 -14.71 -16.52
CA CYS A 53 -8.11 -14.93 -16.58
C CYS A 53 -8.65 -15.06 -18.02
N ALA A 54 -7.84 -14.77 -19.04
CA ALA A 54 -8.28 -14.77 -20.43
C ALA A 54 -8.35 -16.17 -21.04
N SER A 55 -7.42 -17.06 -20.69
CA SER A 55 -7.42 -18.47 -21.14
C SER A 55 -6.68 -19.40 -20.18
N SER A 56 -6.92 -20.71 -20.30
CA SER A 56 -6.24 -21.73 -19.49
C SER A 56 -4.75 -21.81 -19.80
N SER A 57 -4.36 -21.68 -21.07
CA SER A 57 -2.96 -21.68 -21.51
C SER A 57 -2.20 -20.54 -20.83
N PHE A 58 -2.79 -19.35 -20.79
CA PHE A 58 -2.22 -18.22 -20.08
C PHE A 58 -2.31 -18.33 -18.57
N HIS A 59 -3.33 -19.00 -18.03
CA HIS A 59 -3.49 -19.21 -16.59
C HIS A 59 -2.32 -19.98 -15.98
N ASP A 60 -1.89 -21.06 -16.63
CA ASP A 60 -0.81 -21.91 -16.14
C ASP A 60 0.52 -21.13 -16.10
N LEU A 61 0.83 -20.38 -17.16
CA LEU A 61 2.02 -19.52 -17.17
C LEU A 61 1.90 -18.32 -16.22
N ALA A 62 0.72 -17.72 -16.08
CA ALA A 62 0.48 -16.61 -15.16
C ALA A 62 0.46 -17.06 -13.69
N THR A 63 0.45 -18.36 -13.42
CA THR A 63 0.54 -18.94 -12.07
C THR A 63 1.98 -19.37 -11.72
N ASP A 64 2.95 -19.16 -12.62
CA ASP A 64 4.36 -19.47 -12.43
C ASP A 64 4.94 -18.76 -11.17
N PRO A 65 5.38 -19.51 -10.13
CA PRO A 65 5.88 -18.93 -8.89
C PRO A 65 7.14 -18.08 -9.10
N ASP A 66 7.99 -18.42 -10.06
CA ASP A 66 9.22 -17.67 -10.35
C ASP A 66 8.94 -16.30 -10.95
N THR A 67 7.91 -16.21 -11.80
CA THR A 67 7.45 -14.93 -12.36
C THR A 67 6.93 -14.01 -11.26
N TRP A 68 6.10 -14.53 -10.33
CA TRP A 68 5.63 -13.74 -9.18
C TRP A 68 6.75 -13.37 -8.21
N ARG A 69 7.72 -14.27 -7.99
CA ARG A 69 8.92 -13.98 -7.20
C ARG A 69 9.71 -12.82 -7.82
N GLY A 70 9.98 -12.89 -9.12
CA GLY A 70 10.69 -11.84 -9.85
C GLY A 70 9.99 -10.48 -9.75
N LEU A 71 8.66 -10.46 -9.92
CA LEU A 71 7.85 -9.24 -9.79
C LEU A 71 7.92 -8.65 -8.37
N CYS A 72 7.75 -9.50 -7.34
CA CYS A 72 7.83 -9.05 -5.96
C CYS A 72 9.21 -8.50 -5.61
N LEU A 73 10.30 -9.15 -6.05
CA LEU A 73 11.67 -8.69 -5.78
C LEU A 73 12.02 -7.41 -6.55
N ALA A 74 11.43 -7.21 -7.73
CA ALA A 74 11.60 -5.97 -8.50
C ALA A 74 10.88 -4.78 -7.84
N LEU A 75 9.74 -5.01 -7.19
CA LEU A 75 8.95 -3.97 -6.50
C LEU A 75 9.39 -3.74 -5.05
N TRP A 76 9.79 -4.82 -4.38
CA TRP A 76 10.09 -4.86 -2.95
C TRP A 76 11.36 -5.68 -2.70
N PRO A 77 12.55 -5.08 -2.93
CA PRO A 77 13.83 -5.75 -2.69
C PRO A 77 13.97 -6.33 -1.28
N SER A 78 13.40 -5.66 -0.26
CA SER A 78 13.39 -6.11 1.14
C SER A 78 12.73 -7.48 1.35
N VAL A 79 11.84 -7.92 0.44
CA VAL A 79 11.21 -9.25 0.49
C VAL A 79 12.23 -10.38 0.28
N ALA A 80 13.38 -10.10 -0.35
CA ALA A 80 14.47 -11.08 -0.44
C ALA A 80 14.91 -11.56 0.95
N GLY A 81 15.06 -10.65 1.90
CA GLY A 81 15.50 -10.96 3.27
C GLY A 81 14.48 -11.80 4.06
N LEU A 82 13.19 -11.75 3.69
CA LEU A 82 12.14 -12.56 4.33
C LEU A 82 12.28 -14.06 4.01
N LEU A 83 12.85 -14.38 2.84
CA LEU A 83 13.08 -15.75 2.39
C LEU A 83 14.30 -16.37 3.06
N ASP A 84 15.34 -15.56 3.30
CA ASP A 84 16.61 -16.02 3.87
C ASP A 84 16.52 -16.25 5.39
N ASN A 85 15.74 -15.44 6.11
CA ASN A 85 15.68 -15.49 7.58
C ASN A 85 14.63 -16.48 8.16
N SER A 86 13.95 -17.29 7.33
CA SER A 86 12.87 -18.19 7.80
C SER A 86 11.76 -17.49 8.63
N CYS A 87 11.61 -16.17 8.50
CA CYS A 87 10.73 -15.36 9.35
C CYS A 87 9.26 -15.76 9.21
N CYS A 88 8.87 -16.20 8.00
CA CYS A 88 7.50 -16.53 7.64
C CYS A 88 7.38 -18.05 7.51
N ARG A 89 6.68 -18.68 8.45
CA ARG A 89 6.34 -20.12 8.41
C ARG A 89 5.18 -20.31 7.41
N GLY A 90 5.46 -20.12 6.12
CA GLY A 90 4.43 -20.08 5.08
C GLY A 90 4.93 -19.73 3.67
N THR A 91 6.24 -19.75 3.42
CA THR A 91 6.85 -19.57 2.09
C THR A 91 6.66 -20.81 1.20
N GLY A 92 5.41 -21.24 1.04
CA GLY A 92 5.04 -22.26 0.06
C GLY A 92 4.91 -21.68 -1.35
N ASP A 93 4.67 -22.57 -2.32
CA ASP A 93 4.34 -22.19 -3.68
C ASP A 93 3.13 -21.23 -3.67
N GLY A 94 3.33 -20.03 -4.20
CA GLY A 94 2.30 -18.99 -4.23
C GLY A 94 2.40 -17.89 -3.17
N PHE A 95 3.36 -17.94 -2.23
CA PHE A 95 3.56 -16.84 -1.27
C PHE A 95 3.72 -15.48 -1.96
N HIS A 96 4.54 -15.40 -3.01
CA HIS A 96 4.76 -14.14 -3.74
C HIS A 96 3.50 -13.61 -4.41
N ARG A 97 2.66 -14.50 -4.95
CA ARG A 97 1.38 -14.13 -5.55
C ARG A 97 0.39 -13.63 -4.50
N ALA A 98 0.32 -14.31 -3.36
CA ALA A 98 -0.52 -13.89 -2.23
C ALA A 98 -0.05 -12.55 -1.65
N LEU A 99 1.27 -12.39 -1.44
CA LEU A 99 1.89 -11.14 -1.00
C LEU A 99 1.58 -10.00 -1.95
N PHE A 100 1.72 -10.22 -3.26
CA PHE A 100 1.40 -9.21 -4.25
C PHE A 100 -0.07 -8.80 -4.17
N ALA A 101 -0.99 -9.77 -4.09
CA ALA A 101 -2.43 -9.51 -3.97
C ALA A 101 -2.80 -8.78 -2.66
N ASP A 102 -2.06 -9.04 -1.56
CA ASP A 102 -2.28 -8.40 -0.27
C ASP A 102 -1.68 -6.99 -0.18
N ALA A 103 -0.53 -6.76 -0.81
CA ALA A 103 0.18 -5.48 -0.81
C ALA A 103 -0.28 -4.53 -1.94
N PHE A 104 -0.93 -5.06 -2.97
CA PHE A 104 -1.42 -4.33 -4.12
C PHE A 104 -2.73 -4.96 -4.62
N PRO A 105 -3.89 -4.29 -4.52
CA PRO A 105 -4.16 -2.88 -4.21
C PRO A 105 -4.41 -2.58 -2.71
N PHE A 106 -4.51 -1.29 -2.36
CA PHE A 106 -4.77 -0.86 -0.97
C PHE A 106 -6.02 -1.53 -0.37
N PRO A 107 -6.04 -1.80 0.95
CA PRO A 107 -7.23 -2.32 1.61
C PRO A 107 -8.42 -1.37 1.39
N ALA A 108 -9.60 -1.94 1.16
CA ALA A 108 -10.80 -1.13 1.13
C ALA A 108 -11.02 -0.49 2.51
N THR A 109 -11.32 0.82 2.53
CA THR A 109 -11.76 1.52 3.75
C THR A 109 -13.21 1.15 4.04
N THR A 110 -13.49 -0.12 4.32
CA THR A 110 -14.82 -0.53 4.76
C THR A 110 -14.79 -0.67 6.26
N ALA A 111 -15.64 0.11 6.95
CA ALA A 111 -15.93 -0.15 8.35
C ALA A 111 -16.35 -1.62 8.49
N ALA A 112 -15.75 -2.33 9.45
CA ALA A 112 -16.05 -3.74 9.68
C ALA A 112 -17.56 -3.95 9.71
N ALA A 113 -18.07 -4.88 8.90
CA ALA A 113 -19.48 -5.24 8.94
C ALA A 113 -19.83 -5.67 10.37
N PRO A 114 -20.97 -5.23 10.93
CA PRO A 114 -21.37 -5.63 12.27
C PRO A 114 -21.53 -7.16 12.32
N GLY A 115 -20.69 -7.82 13.12
CA GLY A 115 -20.71 -9.28 13.31
C GLY A 115 -19.42 -10.02 12.91
N THR A 116 -18.42 -9.36 12.34
CA THR A 116 -17.11 -9.99 12.10
C THR A 116 -16.34 -10.15 13.40
N VAL A 117 -15.88 -11.37 13.71
CA VAL A 117 -14.98 -11.64 14.84
C VAL A 117 -13.73 -10.78 14.67
N ALA A 118 -13.37 -10.01 15.70
CA ALA A 118 -12.17 -9.19 15.67
C ALA A 118 -10.95 -10.09 15.38
N PRO A 119 -10.10 -9.74 14.40
CA PRO A 119 -8.93 -10.55 14.09
C PRO A 119 -8.02 -10.64 15.31
N ALA A 120 -7.42 -11.80 15.51
CA ALA A 120 -6.42 -11.98 16.56
C ALA A 120 -5.26 -11.01 16.32
N LEU A 121 -4.77 -10.41 17.41
CA LEU A 121 -3.61 -9.52 17.32
C LEU A 121 -2.37 -10.35 17.00
N PRO A 122 -1.58 -9.98 15.98
CA PRO A 122 -0.33 -10.67 15.69
C PRO A 122 0.63 -10.52 16.86
N SER A 123 1.33 -11.60 17.23
CA SER A 123 2.36 -11.58 18.29
C SER A 123 3.71 -11.08 17.79
N ARG A 124 3.92 -11.10 16.48
CA ARG A 124 5.10 -10.56 15.79
C ARG A 124 4.64 -9.87 14.52
N LEU A 125 5.28 -8.74 14.22
CA LEU A 125 5.05 -7.99 12.99
C LEU A 125 6.39 -7.84 12.26
N VAL A 126 6.40 -8.09 10.96
CA VAL A 126 7.58 -7.89 10.11
C VAL A 126 7.31 -6.72 9.18
N SER A 127 8.19 -5.73 9.21
CA SER A 127 8.16 -4.56 8.34
C SER A 127 9.23 -4.69 7.25
N ALA A 128 8.82 -4.86 6.01
CA ALA A 128 9.68 -4.83 4.84
C ALA A 128 9.59 -3.44 4.20
N VAL A 129 10.71 -2.71 4.21
CA VAL A 129 10.76 -1.27 3.93
C VAL A 129 11.75 -0.99 2.82
N ASP A 130 11.25 -0.45 1.72
CA ASP A 130 12.03 -0.07 0.55
C ASP A 130 11.81 1.41 0.21
N LEU A 131 12.88 2.18 0.26
CA LEU A 131 12.90 3.59 -0.12
C LEU A 131 13.66 3.76 -1.43
N HIS A 132 13.03 4.43 -2.38
CA HIS A 132 13.61 4.74 -3.68
C HIS A 132 13.64 6.25 -3.90
N HIS A 133 14.64 6.70 -4.66
CA HIS A 133 14.74 8.07 -5.17
C HIS A 133 14.87 8.00 -6.69
N LYS A 134 13.96 8.63 -7.43
CA LYS A 134 13.92 8.56 -8.91
C LYS A 134 13.93 7.13 -9.47
N GLY A 135 13.27 6.20 -8.78
CA GLY A 135 13.20 4.80 -9.16
C GLY A 135 14.43 3.96 -8.79
N VAL A 136 15.47 4.54 -8.21
CA VAL A 136 16.64 3.81 -7.71
C VAL A 136 16.44 3.51 -6.22
N CYS A 137 16.56 2.24 -5.83
CA CYS A 137 16.48 1.82 -4.43
C CYS A 137 17.68 2.38 -3.66
N ILE A 138 17.42 3.22 -2.65
CA ILE A 138 18.44 3.82 -1.79
C ILE A 138 18.46 3.20 -0.39
N MET A 139 17.38 2.54 0.03
CA MET A 139 17.31 1.75 1.26
C MET A 139 16.38 0.56 1.06
N SER A 140 16.81 -0.62 1.51
CA SER A 140 15.99 -1.83 1.59
C SER A 140 16.30 -2.50 2.92
N ARG A 141 15.34 -2.56 3.83
CA ARG A 141 15.50 -3.13 5.18
C ARG A 141 14.31 -3.97 5.58
N VAL A 142 14.57 -4.95 6.44
CA VAL A 142 13.55 -5.74 7.13
C VAL A 142 13.70 -5.48 8.62
N VAL A 143 12.60 -5.10 9.28
CA VAL A 143 12.52 -4.89 10.72
C VAL A 143 11.53 -5.85 11.32
N GLU A 144 11.94 -6.52 12.38
CA GLU A 144 11.07 -7.41 13.15
C GLU A 144 10.66 -6.73 14.45
N THR A 145 9.38 -6.76 14.76
CA THR A 145 8.82 -6.12 15.95
C THR A 145 8.06 -7.16 16.77
N ASP A 146 8.43 -7.30 18.04
CA ASP A 146 7.67 -8.08 19.01
C ASP A 146 6.48 -7.26 19.52
N THR A 147 5.31 -7.58 18.97
CA THR A 147 4.05 -6.90 19.26
C THR A 147 3.29 -7.53 20.42
N SER A 148 3.79 -8.63 20.99
CA SER A 148 3.21 -9.28 22.17
C SER A 148 3.61 -8.58 23.47
N SER A 149 4.70 -7.79 23.45
CA SER A 149 5.22 -7.11 24.62
C SER A 149 4.22 -6.07 25.17
N ALA A 150 4.08 -6.03 26.49
CA ALA A 150 3.24 -5.03 27.16
C ALA A 150 3.74 -3.60 26.90
N TRP A 151 5.06 -3.42 26.70
CA TRP A 151 5.66 -2.15 26.32
C TRP A 151 5.16 -1.68 24.96
N PHE A 152 5.19 -2.53 23.93
CA PHE A 152 4.65 -2.18 22.62
C PHE A 152 3.16 -1.86 22.70
N LEU A 153 2.37 -2.74 23.34
CA LEU A 153 0.92 -2.57 23.41
C LEU A 153 0.48 -1.32 24.19
N GLY A 154 1.26 -0.88 25.18
CA GLY A 154 0.97 0.29 26.01
C GLY A 154 1.61 1.61 25.55
N SER A 155 2.62 1.57 24.68
CA SER A 155 3.26 2.76 24.11
C SER A 155 2.59 3.19 22.80
N PRO A 156 2.81 4.41 22.29
CA PRO A 156 2.35 4.78 20.96
C PRO A 156 2.91 3.82 19.90
N PHE A 157 2.07 3.40 18.94
CA PHE A 157 2.50 2.54 17.85
C PHE A 157 3.60 3.26 17.05
N ARG A 158 4.80 2.69 17.08
CA ARG A 158 5.94 3.17 16.32
C ARG A 158 6.82 2.01 15.89
N VAL A 159 7.23 2.02 14.62
CA VAL A 159 8.24 1.13 14.07
C VAL A 159 9.28 1.97 13.35
N ASP A 160 10.54 1.84 13.74
CA ASP A 160 11.65 2.59 13.16
C ASP A 160 12.47 1.68 12.24
N ALA A 161 12.55 2.03 10.95
CA ALA A 161 13.35 1.32 9.95
C ALA A 161 14.78 1.83 9.85
N LEU A 162 14.97 3.11 10.19
CA LEU A 162 16.27 3.76 10.22
C LEU A 162 16.26 4.84 11.32
N LEU A 163 17.24 4.76 12.22
CA LEU A 163 17.51 5.78 13.24
C LEU A 163 19.00 6.09 13.23
N GLN A 164 19.35 7.34 12.90
CA GLN A 164 20.68 7.93 13.15
C GLN A 164 21.88 7.24 12.45
N GLU A 165 21.64 6.36 11.49
CA GLU A 165 22.62 5.97 10.46
C GLU A 165 22.26 6.74 9.18
N GLY A 166 22.65 8.00 9.13
CA GLY A 166 22.50 8.79 7.90
C GLY A 166 23.33 8.15 6.79
N PHE A 167 22.70 7.45 5.86
CA PHE A 167 23.40 6.99 4.66
C PHE A 167 23.37 8.13 3.64
N SER A 168 24.55 8.56 3.22
CA SER A 168 24.67 9.53 2.15
C SER A 168 24.28 8.85 0.85
N ALA A 169 23.17 9.25 0.23
CA ALA A 169 22.88 8.83 -1.13
C ALA A 169 23.95 9.42 -2.06
N ALA A 170 24.27 8.70 -3.14
CA ALA A 170 25.26 9.16 -4.13
C ALA A 170 24.85 10.48 -4.84
N SER A 171 23.61 10.93 -4.67
CA SER A 171 23.06 12.18 -5.21
C SER A 171 22.20 12.87 -4.15
N SER A 172 22.06 14.19 -4.25
CA SER A 172 21.16 14.97 -3.38
C SER A 172 19.75 14.41 -3.47
N ILE A 173 19.20 13.98 -2.34
CA ILE A 173 17.84 13.45 -2.26
C ILE A 173 16.85 14.60 -2.36
N THR A 174 15.91 14.52 -3.31
CA THR A 174 14.73 15.40 -3.35
C THR A 174 13.57 14.69 -2.65
N PRO A 175 13.09 15.17 -1.49
CA PRO A 175 12.03 14.48 -0.73
C PRO A 175 10.72 14.27 -1.50
N ALA A 176 10.40 15.17 -2.44
CA ALA A 176 9.22 15.05 -3.31
C ALA A 176 9.35 13.96 -4.39
N GLU A 177 10.56 13.54 -4.72
CA GLU A 177 10.85 12.50 -5.73
C GLU A 177 11.11 11.13 -5.08
N LEU A 178 10.90 11.02 -3.77
CA LEU A 178 10.98 9.76 -3.04
C LEU A 178 9.75 8.90 -3.31
N THR A 179 9.95 7.60 -3.34
CA THR A 179 8.87 6.62 -3.28
C THR A 179 9.16 5.59 -2.20
N LEU A 180 8.17 5.28 -1.38
CA LEU A 180 8.29 4.38 -0.24
C LEU A 180 7.34 3.21 -0.39
N SER A 181 7.85 2.00 -0.18
CA SER A 181 7.04 0.80 0.05
C SER A 181 7.28 0.34 1.48
N TRP A 182 6.23 0.41 2.31
CA TRP A 182 6.24 -0.15 3.66
C TRP A 182 5.25 -1.30 3.74
N LEU A 183 5.73 -2.52 3.71
CA LEU A 183 4.90 -3.71 3.84
C LEU A 183 4.94 -4.20 5.28
N LEU A 184 3.76 -4.34 5.88
CA LEU A 184 3.57 -5.00 7.15
C LEU A 184 3.12 -6.43 6.88
N LEU A 185 3.79 -7.41 7.48
CA LEU A 185 3.47 -8.83 7.36
C LEU A 185 3.24 -9.42 8.74
N ASP A 186 2.18 -10.21 8.88
CA ASP A 186 1.98 -11.09 10.01
C ASP A 186 2.49 -12.49 9.65
N PRO A 187 3.61 -12.95 10.26
CA PRO A 187 4.16 -14.27 9.97
C PRO A 187 3.25 -15.43 10.33
N SER A 188 2.29 -15.23 11.25
CA SER A 188 1.41 -16.28 11.74
C SER A 188 0.23 -16.53 10.81
N SER A 189 -0.37 -15.47 10.26
CA SER A 189 -1.44 -15.58 9.27
C SER A 189 -0.95 -15.62 7.82
N GLY A 190 0.31 -15.23 7.56
CA GLY A 190 0.86 -15.06 6.22
C GLY A 190 0.26 -13.89 5.45
N ARG A 191 -0.55 -13.05 6.10
CA ARG A 191 -1.20 -11.89 5.49
C ARG A 191 -0.28 -10.68 5.53
N ALA A 192 -0.42 -9.84 4.51
CA ALA A 192 0.33 -8.59 4.41
C ALA A 192 -0.58 -7.39 4.17
N VAL A 193 -0.06 -6.19 4.42
CA VAL A 193 -0.69 -4.94 4.03
C VAL A 193 0.37 -3.89 3.72
N ASN A 194 0.13 -3.09 2.69
CA ASN A 194 0.95 -1.92 2.41
C ASN A 194 0.50 -0.75 3.29
N ALA A 195 1.41 -0.26 4.13
CA ALA A 195 1.24 0.84 5.08
C ALA A 195 1.76 2.18 4.55
N SER A 196 2.00 2.31 3.25
CA SER A 196 2.53 3.52 2.61
C SER A 196 1.80 3.88 1.33
N SER A 197 1.62 5.18 1.07
CA SER A 197 0.94 5.70 -0.13
C SER A 197 1.75 5.60 -1.43
N ARG A 198 2.91 4.93 -1.42
CA ARG A 198 3.95 4.92 -2.48
C ARG A 198 4.60 6.27 -2.76
N ARG A 199 3.82 7.32 -2.97
CA ARG A 199 4.28 8.70 -3.19
C ARG A 199 4.00 9.57 -1.97
N PRO A 200 4.80 10.62 -1.72
CA PRO A 200 4.57 11.49 -0.59
C PRO A 200 3.24 12.22 -0.74
N VAL A 201 2.41 12.19 0.30
CA VAL A 201 1.15 12.94 0.38
C VAL A 201 1.37 14.35 0.92
N SER A 202 2.44 14.55 1.69
CA SER A 202 2.92 15.87 2.10
C SER A 202 4.45 15.88 2.20
N VAL A 203 5.02 17.07 2.01
CA VAL A 203 6.44 17.34 2.20
C VAL A 203 6.55 18.63 3.00
N ASP A 204 6.95 18.50 4.26
CA ASP A 204 6.99 19.61 5.21
C ASP A 204 8.44 19.98 5.50
N ARG A 205 8.80 21.24 5.26
CA ARG A 205 10.15 21.76 5.49
C ARG A 205 10.23 22.54 6.80
N SER A 206 11.05 22.06 7.73
CA SER A 206 11.37 22.77 8.96
C SER A 206 12.53 23.72 8.73
N TRP A 207 12.23 25.01 8.59
CA TRP A 207 13.26 26.06 8.43
C TRP A 207 14.19 26.17 9.65
N LEU A 208 13.70 25.81 10.84
CA LEU A 208 14.45 25.93 12.08
C LEU A 208 15.51 24.83 12.22
N THR A 209 15.15 23.59 11.91
CA THR A 209 16.07 22.45 12.01
C THR A 209 16.86 22.23 10.72
N GLY A 210 16.35 22.72 9.58
CA GLY A 210 16.91 22.41 8.25
C GLY A 210 16.59 20.99 7.80
N GLU A 211 15.51 20.41 8.32
CA GLU A 211 15.05 19.07 7.98
C GLU A 211 13.79 19.16 7.13
N THR A 212 13.68 18.26 6.16
CA THR A 212 12.46 18.08 5.37
C THR A 212 11.87 16.70 5.66
N VAL A 213 10.59 16.66 6.02
CA VAL A 213 9.86 15.42 6.30
C VAL A 213 8.91 15.14 5.14
N ALA A 214 9.12 14.03 4.44
CA ALA A 214 8.19 13.49 3.46
C ALA A 214 7.29 12.45 4.14
N ARG A 215 5.97 12.64 4.06
CA ARG A 215 4.97 11.72 4.64
C ARG A 215 4.31 10.88 3.57
N PHE A 216 4.13 9.59 3.85
CA PHE A 216 3.56 8.58 2.96
C PHE A 216 2.33 7.93 3.61
N THR A 217 1.41 8.77 4.09
CA THR A 217 0.31 8.34 4.94
C THR A 217 -0.78 7.58 4.18
N VAL A 218 -1.30 6.50 4.77
CA VAL A 218 -2.53 5.81 4.33
C VAL A 218 -3.55 5.74 5.46
N VAL A 219 -4.82 5.92 5.13
CA VAL A 219 -5.92 5.97 6.11
C VAL A 219 -6.65 4.63 6.12
N LEU A 220 -6.61 3.93 7.25
CA LEU A 220 -7.19 2.59 7.43
C LEU A 220 -8.07 2.58 8.67
N GLY A 221 -9.34 2.17 8.53
CA GLY A 221 -10.23 1.99 9.69
C GLY A 221 -10.41 3.25 10.57
N GLY A 222 -10.25 4.45 10.01
CA GLY A 222 -10.36 5.72 10.74
C GLY A 222 -9.09 6.19 11.46
N VAL A 223 -8.00 5.41 11.38
CA VAL A 223 -6.66 5.84 11.80
C VAL A 223 -5.77 6.09 10.58
N ALA A 224 -4.74 6.91 10.75
CA ALA A 224 -3.73 7.18 9.74
C ALA A 224 -2.44 6.43 10.08
N LEU A 225 -2.02 5.53 9.19
CA LEU A 225 -0.66 4.98 9.22
C LEU A 225 0.26 6.01 8.57
N ASP A 226 1.05 6.70 9.39
CA ASP A 226 1.94 7.77 8.96
C ASP A 226 3.37 7.28 8.86
N ALA A 227 3.77 6.89 7.64
CA ALA A 227 5.16 6.60 7.33
C ALA A 227 5.90 7.90 6.99
N ALA A 228 6.90 8.26 7.78
CA ALA A 228 7.66 9.50 7.65
C ALA A 228 9.11 9.20 7.27
N VAL A 229 9.63 10.00 6.33
CA VAL A 229 11.03 10.00 5.93
C VAL A 229 11.59 11.38 6.20
N THR A 230 12.50 11.48 7.18
CA THR A 230 13.17 12.73 7.56
C THR A 230 14.49 12.83 6.82
N CYS A 231 14.62 13.86 5.99
CA CYS A 231 15.83 14.18 5.25
C CYS A 231 16.52 15.39 5.86
N ASP A 232 17.85 15.36 5.92
CA ASP A 232 18.66 16.53 6.27
C ASP A 232 18.96 17.35 5.01
N ASP A 233 18.45 18.58 4.93
CA ASP A 233 18.66 19.42 3.75
C ASP A 233 20.13 19.85 3.60
N ARG A 234 20.89 19.90 4.70
CA ARG A 234 22.28 20.39 4.69
C ARG A 234 23.23 19.39 4.06
N PHE A 235 22.92 18.11 4.21
CA PHE A 235 23.78 17.02 3.80
C PHE A 235 23.15 16.11 2.74
N GLY A 236 21.85 16.29 2.46
CA GLY A 236 21.13 15.52 1.44
C GLY A 236 20.97 14.04 1.75
N HIS A 237 20.97 13.65 3.03
CA HIS A 237 20.84 12.25 3.47
C HIS A 237 19.52 12.00 4.22
N VAL A 238 19.10 10.74 4.27
CA VAL A 238 17.96 10.29 5.06
C VAL A 238 18.43 10.05 6.51
N ARG A 239 17.81 10.72 7.47
CA ARG A 239 18.13 10.60 8.91
C ARG A 239 17.27 9.59 9.63
N GLU A 240 16.00 9.56 9.28
CA GLU A 240 15.00 8.73 9.93
C GLU A 240 14.00 8.22 8.91
N VAL A 241 13.64 6.95 9.06
CA VAL A 241 12.49 6.35 8.38
C VAL A 241 11.67 5.62 9.44
N SER A 242 10.47 6.11 9.72
CA SER A 242 9.63 5.61 10.80
C SER A 242 8.17 5.51 10.37
N LEU A 243 7.42 4.61 11.02
CA LEU A 243 6.00 4.42 10.85
C LEU A 243 5.30 4.59 12.18
N CYS A 244 4.35 5.52 12.23
CA CYS A 244 3.51 5.80 13.40
C CYS A 244 2.04 5.61 13.05
N VAL A 245 1.18 5.45 14.07
CA VAL A 245 -0.28 5.48 13.88
C VAL A 245 -0.85 6.72 14.57
N GLU A 246 -1.58 7.54 13.82
CA GLU A 246 -2.32 8.70 14.33
C GLU A 246 -3.84 8.45 14.30
N ASP A 247 -4.55 8.99 15.29
CA ASP A 247 -6.00 9.07 15.28
C ASP A 247 -6.49 10.26 14.42
N GLY A 248 -7.81 10.34 14.21
CA GLY A 248 -8.44 11.42 13.45
C GLY A 248 -8.26 12.84 14.02
N ASP A 249 -7.75 12.97 15.24
CA ASP A 249 -7.46 14.25 15.90
C ASP A 249 -5.96 14.59 15.85
N GLY A 250 -5.12 13.65 15.41
CA GLY A 250 -3.67 13.74 15.34
C GLY A 250 -2.94 13.34 16.61
N GLY A 251 -3.63 12.67 17.53
CA GLY A 251 -3.01 12.00 18.67
C GLY A 251 -2.34 10.70 18.22
N GLY A 252 -1.23 10.35 18.86
CA GLY A 252 -0.63 9.03 18.68
C GLY A 252 -1.56 7.95 19.23
N VAL A 253 -1.71 6.85 18.49
CA VAL A 253 -2.53 5.70 18.88
C VAL A 253 -1.66 4.69 19.62
N SER A 254 -2.22 4.01 20.64
CA SER A 254 -1.50 2.95 21.35
C SER A 254 -1.07 1.81 20.42
N GLY A 255 -0.01 1.09 20.77
CA GLY A 255 0.46 -0.06 19.99
C GLY A 255 -0.62 -1.13 19.89
N ARG A 256 -1.43 -1.33 20.94
CA ARG A 256 -2.59 -2.25 20.90
C ARG A 256 -3.60 -1.83 19.85
N ASP A 257 -4.03 -0.58 19.85
CA ASP A 257 -5.11 -0.11 18.97
C ASP A 257 -4.59 0.05 17.53
N GLY A 258 -3.36 0.51 17.35
CA GLY A 258 -2.69 0.58 16.06
C GLY A 258 -2.50 -0.80 15.44
N LEU A 259 -2.10 -1.79 16.24
CA LEU A 259 -1.98 -3.17 15.79
C LEU A 259 -3.33 -3.79 15.44
N ALA A 260 -4.38 -3.46 16.20
CA ALA A 260 -5.75 -3.88 15.89
C ALA A 260 -6.21 -3.33 14.53
N ALA A 261 -5.90 -2.05 14.25
CA ALA A 261 -6.21 -1.45 12.95
C ALA A 261 -5.44 -2.11 11.80
N VAL A 262 -4.16 -2.43 12.01
CA VAL A 262 -3.33 -3.17 11.04
C VAL A 262 -3.90 -4.58 10.79
N ALA A 263 -4.24 -5.32 11.85
CA ALA A 263 -4.82 -6.66 11.74
C ALA A 263 -6.19 -6.63 11.02
N ALA A 264 -7.02 -5.63 11.31
CA ALA A 264 -8.28 -5.41 10.59
C ALA A 264 -8.04 -5.11 9.11
N ALA A 265 -7.03 -4.29 8.78
CA ALA A 265 -6.67 -3.98 7.39
C ALA A 265 -6.08 -5.17 6.62
N MET A 266 -5.39 -6.09 7.30
CA MET A 266 -4.96 -7.37 6.71
C MET A 266 -6.15 -8.28 6.44
N ALA A 267 -7.15 -8.30 7.32
CA ALA A 267 -8.36 -9.11 7.15
C ALA A 267 -9.36 -8.53 6.13
N ALA A 268 -9.27 -7.23 5.82
CA ALA A 268 -10.21 -6.54 4.94
C ALA A 268 -10.13 -7.02 3.48
N PRO A 269 -11.27 -7.03 2.75
CA PRO A 269 -11.26 -7.32 1.32
C PRO A 269 -10.51 -6.24 0.54
N ARG A 270 -9.86 -6.65 -0.56
CA ARG A 270 -9.12 -5.74 -1.46
C ARG A 270 -10.05 -5.22 -2.55
N GLN A 271 -9.91 -3.94 -2.91
CA GLN A 271 -10.61 -3.35 -4.06
C GLN A 271 -9.69 -3.33 -5.28
N GLY A 272 -10.03 -4.08 -6.33
CA GLY A 272 -9.20 -4.37 -7.52
C GLY A 272 -8.79 -3.19 -8.43
N ARG A 273 -8.58 -1.97 -7.95
CA ARG A 273 -8.17 -0.82 -8.77
C ARG A 273 -6.75 -0.34 -8.42
N GLY A 274 -5.75 -1.08 -8.87
CA GLY A 274 -4.34 -0.79 -8.61
C GLY A 274 -3.84 0.55 -9.16
N ALA A 275 -4.34 1.01 -10.32
CA ALA A 275 -3.89 2.27 -10.94
C ALA A 275 -4.48 3.53 -10.28
N GLU A 276 -5.66 3.42 -9.64
CA GLU A 276 -6.31 4.53 -8.93
C GLU A 276 -5.86 4.60 -7.46
N ALA A 277 -5.09 3.62 -6.99
CA ALA A 277 -4.70 3.43 -5.60
C ALA A 277 -3.91 4.61 -5.04
N GLU A 278 -2.91 5.13 -5.78
CA GLU A 278 -2.10 6.29 -5.35
C GLU A 278 -2.94 7.56 -5.24
N ALA A 279 -3.77 7.82 -6.26
CA ALA A 279 -4.67 8.98 -6.28
C ALA A 279 -5.74 8.87 -5.18
N GLN A 280 -6.22 7.66 -4.90
CA GLN A 280 -7.16 7.38 -3.81
C GLN A 280 -6.52 7.63 -2.44
N ALA A 281 -5.30 7.18 -2.21
CA ALA A 281 -4.58 7.43 -0.97
C ALA A 281 -4.40 8.94 -0.72
N ALA A 282 -4.00 9.71 -1.74
CA ALA A 282 -3.89 11.17 -1.64
C ALA A 282 -5.25 11.85 -1.35
N ARG A 283 -6.34 11.37 -1.96
CA ARG A 283 -7.71 11.88 -1.69
C ARG A 283 -8.14 11.59 -0.25
N GLN A 284 -7.97 10.35 0.20
CA GLN A 284 -8.33 9.92 1.55
C GLN A 284 -7.54 10.68 2.61
N TYR A 285 -6.24 10.90 2.38
CA TYR A 285 -5.44 11.74 3.25
C TYR A 285 -5.96 13.18 3.29
N GLY A 286 -6.29 13.77 2.13
CA GLY A 286 -6.88 15.11 2.07
C GLY A 286 -8.19 15.23 2.83
N GLU A 287 -9.07 14.22 2.77
CA GLU A 287 -10.31 14.17 3.55
C GLU A 287 -10.05 14.03 5.05
N PHE A 288 -9.09 13.19 5.43
CA PHE A 288 -8.67 13.00 6.81
C PHE A 288 -8.11 14.30 7.42
N VAL A 289 -7.24 15.00 6.70
CA VAL A 289 -6.67 16.29 7.13
C VAL A 289 -7.74 17.38 7.25
N LYS A 290 -8.68 17.45 6.28
CA LYS A 290 -9.82 18.38 6.37
C LYS A 290 -10.69 18.09 7.60
N GLY A 291 -10.96 16.81 7.86
CA GLY A 291 -11.69 16.36 9.05
C GLY A 291 -10.97 16.77 10.34
N LYS A 292 -9.65 16.56 10.40
CA LYS A 292 -8.78 16.96 11.52
C LYS A 292 -8.85 18.46 11.79
N SER A 293 -8.74 19.29 10.75
CA SER A 293 -8.85 20.76 10.88
C SER A 293 -10.24 21.20 11.35
N ALA A 294 -11.31 20.62 10.81
CA ALA A 294 -12.68 20.94 11.22
C ALA A 294 -12.95 20.57 12.70
N ARG A 295 -12.44 19.43 13.16
CA ARG A 295 -12.55 19.00 14.57
C ARG A 295 -11.75 19.90 15.51
N LYS A 296 -10.53 20.28 15.12
CA LYS A 296 -9.71 21.23 15.88
C LYS A 296 -10.41 22.58 16.02
N GLU A 297 -10.99 23.09 14.93
CA GLU A 297 -11.76 24.35 14.96
C GLU A 297 -12.98 24.24 15.87
N TRP A 298 -13.73 23.14 15.78
CA TRP A 298 -14.89 22.92 16.64
C TRP A 298 -14.50 22.83 18.13
N LYS A 299 -13.39 22.16 18.45
CA LYS A 299 -12.86 22.08 19.81
C LYS A 299 -12.43 23.46 20.33
N ALA A 300 -11.72 24.24 19.51
CA ALA A 300 -11.31 25.60 19.85
C ALA A 300 -12.51 26.53 20.09
N ARG A 301 -13.59 26.41 19.30
CA ARG A 301 -14.83 27.16 19.53
C ARG A 301 -15.50 26.79 20.85
N ARG A 302 -15.50 25.50 21.20
CA ARG A 302 -16.05 25.02 22.48
C ARG A 302 -15.23 25.48 23.67
N GLU A 303 -13.90 25.42 23.57
CA GLU A 303 -12.99 25.93 24.59
C GLU A 303 -13.15 27.44 24.76
N GLY A 304 -13.23 28.21 23.66
CA GLY A 304 -13.50 29.65 23.71
C GLY A 304 -14.85 30.00 24.34
N LEU A 305 -15.89 29.18 24.13
CA LEU A 305 -17.18 29.36 24.80
C LEU A 305 -17.07 29.10 26.31
N VAL A 306 -16.32 28.09 26.71
CA VAL A 306 -16.07 27.79 28.13
C VAL A 306 -15.28 28.91 28.79
N ASP A 307 -14.22 29.42 28.16
CA ASP A 307 -13.42 30.54 28.65
C ASP A 307 -14.25 31.83 28.81
N LEU A 308 -15.16 32.10 27.87
CA LEU A 308 -16.07 33.25 27.97
C LEU A 308 -17.02 33.12 29.16
N CYS A 309 -17.57 31.93 29.40
CA CYS A 309 -18.42 31.66 30.57
C CYS A 309 -17.63 31.77 31.88
N CYS A 310 -16.43 31.19 31.95
CA CYS A 310 -15.57 31.22 33.14
C CYS A 310 -15.11 32.66 33.48
N SER A 311 -14.68 33.42 32.48
CA SER A 311 -14.30 34.82 32.65
C SER A 311 -15.50 35.71 33.02
N GLY A 312 -16.69 35.45 32.47
CA GLY A 312 -17.93 36.13 32.85
C GLY A 312 -18.33 35.90 34.30
N VAL A 313 -18.28 34.65 34.78
CA VAL A 313 -18.54 34.31 36.20
C VAL A 313 -17.50 34.96 37.11
N GLY A 314 -16.22 34.92 36.74
CA GLY A 314 -15.15 35.57 37.49
C GLY A 314 -15.34 37.09 37.61
N ALA A 315 -15.69 37.76 36.51
CA ALA A 315 -15.96 39.19 36.50
C ALA A 315 -17.19 39.56 37.35
N ALA A 316 -18.27 38.80 37.25
CA ALA A 316 -19.48 39.04 38.05
C ALA A 316 -19.22 38.87 39.55
N ALA A 317 -18.45 37.85 39.96
CA ALA A 317 -18.07 37.64 41.35
C ALA A 317 -17.20 38.80 41.88
N PHE A 318 -16.25 39.29 41.08
CA PHE A 318 -15.40 40.42 41.43
C PHE A 318 -16.20 41.72 41.59
N VAL A 319 -17.10 42.02 40.65
CA VAL A 319 -18.00 43.18 40.74
C VAL A 319 -18.90 43.07 41.97
N GLY A 320 -19.49 41.89 42.24
CA GLY A 320 -20.29 41.66 43.44
C GLY A 320 -19.51 41.90 44.73
N PHE A 321 -18.25 41.48 44.79
CA PHE A 321 -17.36 41.75 45.93
C PHE A 321 -17.08 43.25 46.11
N LEU A 322 -16.80 43.99 45.02
CA LEU A 322 -16.60 45.44 45.09
C LEU A 322 -17.84 46.18 45.59
N VAL A 323 -19.03 45.82 45.09
CA VAL A 323 -20.30 46.41 45.54
C VAL A 323 -20.51 46.16 47.04
N MET A 324 -20.25 44.95 47.52
CA MET A 324 -20.32 44.61 48.94
C MET A 324 -19.34 45.40 49.81
N LEU A 325 -18.15 45.75 49.29
CA LEU A 325 -17.18 46.59 50.00
C LEU A 325 -17.58 48.07 50.04
N THR A 326 -18.18 48.59 48.97
CA THR A 326 -18.56 50.02 48.87
C THR A 326 -19.89 50.35 49.55
N CYS A 327 -20.76 49.35 49.74
CA CYS A 327 -22.07 49.52 50.40
C CYS A 327 -22.07 49.11 51.88
N ARG A 328 -20.91 48.95 52.51
CA ARG A 328 -20.72 48.84 53.97
C ARG A 328 -20.26 50.17 54.54
#